data_AF-A0A174NR75-F1
#
_entry.id   AF-A0A174NR75-F1
#
_cell.length_a   1.000
_cell.length_b   1.000
_cell.length_c   1.000
_cell.angle_alpha   90.00
_cell.angle_beta   90.00
_cell.angle_gamma   90.00
#
_symmetry.space_group_name_H-M   'P 1'
#
loop_
_entity.id
_entity.type
_entity.pdbx_description
1 polymer ?
#
loop_
_entity_poly.entity_id
_entity_poly.type
_entity_poly.pdbx_seq_one_letter_code
_entity_poly.pdbx_strand_id
1 'polypeptide(L)'
;MDLVNKYDEIFNTVLHHYMHEDVELNLLHFEFPVHAKKAELLEIYVKLVKTINGDDIVYLTNIQKFIDGHGVTYISGTVAEPDLSDLEDDFHGDFSEFLTSYFKNRIGWYRISQNEGLGKLPHGGVFGEKLELIV
;
A
#
# COMPACT_ATOMS: atom_id res chain seq x y z
N MET A 1 18.43 13.51 10.67
CA MET A 1 18.19 12.34 9.81
C MET A 1 18.68 12.73 8.44
N ASP A 2 19.58 11.95 7.85
CA ASP A 2 20.15 12.25 6.54
C ASP A 2 19.10 11.98 5.45
N LEU A 3 19.13 12.77 4.38
CA LEU A 3 18.25 12.60 3.23
C LEU A 3 18.55 11.28 2.53
N VAL A 4 17.55 10.41 2.39
CA VAL A 4 17.69 9.12 1.69
C VAL A 4 17.16 9.25 0.26
N ASN A 5 17.97 8.89 -0.74
CA ASN A 5 17.65 9.14 -2.15
C ASN A 5 17.85 7.94 -3.08
N LYS A 6 18.24 6.78 -2.55
CA LYS A 6 18.35 5.55 -3.33
C LYS A 6 17.28 4.57 -2.94
N TYR A 7 16.71 3.91 -3.95
CA TYR A 7 15.68 2.89 -3.78
C TYR A 7 16.01 1.87 -2.67
N ASP A 8 17.17 1.24 -2.73
CA ASP A 8 17.57 0.20 -1.76
C ASP A 8 17.79 0.78 -0.36
N GLU A 9 18.26 2.03 -0.26
CA GLU A 9 18.46 2.67 1.04
C GLU A 9 17.10 2.97 1.68
N ILE A 10 16.15 3.54 0.93
CA ILE A 10 14.78 3.82 1.42
C ILE A 10 14.10 2.52 1.85
N PHE A 11 14.17 1.47 1.03
CA PHE A 11 13.59 0.17 1.33
C PHE A 11 14.18 -0.46 2.61
N ASN A 12 15.51 -0.46 2.73
CA ASN A 12 16.19 -1.03 3.91
C ASN A 12 15.95 -0.21 5.16
N THR A 13 15.79 1.12 5.06
CA THR A 13 15.43 1.97 6.20
C THR A 13 14.08 1.57 6.78
N VAL A 14 13.04 1.38 5.95
CA VAL A 14 11.73 0.94 6.44
C VAL A 14 11.81 -0.46 7.06
N LEU A 15 12.50 -1.40 6.41
CA LEU A 15 12.70 -2.75 6.97
C LEU A 15 13.41 -2.70 8.34
N HIS A 16 14.43 -1.86 8.48
CA HIS A 16 15.13 -1.69 9.75
C HIS A 16 14.18 -1.12 10.81
N HIS A 17 13.40 -0.08 10.52
CA HIS A 17 12.39 0.44 11.46
C HIS A 17 11.42 -0.67 11.88
N TYR A 18 10.87 -1.41 10.92
CA TYR A 18 9.94 -2.50 11.19
C TYR A 18 10.53 -3.62 12.06
N MET A 19 11.77 -4.06 11.80
CA MET A 19 12.41 -5.12 12.58
C MET A 19 12.70 -4.73 14.04
N HIS A 20 12.72 -3.43 14.34
CA HIS A 20 13.05 -2.90 15.66
C HIS A 20 11.82 -2.47 16.47
N GLU A 21 10.62 -2.49 15.88
CA GLU A 21 9.37 -2.13 16.54
C GLU A 21 8.42 -3.35 16.60
N ASP A 22 7.87 -3.65 17.79
CA ASP A 22 6.94 -4.79 18.00
C ASP A 22 5.49 -4.41 17.62
N VAL A 23 5.33 -3.77 16.45
CA VAL A 23 4.06 -3.24 15.95
C VAL A 23 3.82 -3.66 14.49
N GLU A 24 2.54 -3.71 14.08
CA GLU A 24 2.19 -3.93 12.67
C GLU A 24 2.73 -2.79 11.80
N LEU A 25 3.11 -3.10 10.55
CA LEU A 25 3.53 -2.11 9.57
C LEU A 25 2.49 -0.98 9.44
N ASN A 26 2.83 0.19 9.97
CA ASN A 26 2.03 1.40 9.97
C ASN A 26 2.85 2.60 9.47
N LEU A 27 2.23 3.79 9.40
CA LEU A 27 2.85 5.01 8.85
C LEU A 27 4.12 5.47 9.59
N LEU A 28 4.30 5.15 10.88
CA LEU A 28 5.46 5.57 11.67
C LEU A 28 6.77 5.07 11.09
N HIS A 29 6.78 3.87 10.51
CA HIS A 29 7.98 3.30 9.86
C HIS A 29 8.45 4.11 8.63
N PHE A 30 7.59 4.98 8.11
CA PHE A 30 7.82 5.83 6.94
C PHE A 30 8.12 7.29 7.32
N GLU A 31 8.23 7.63 8.61
CA GLU A 31 8.55 8.99 9.08
C GLU A 31 10.05 9.30 8.93
N PHE A 32 10.50 9.48 7.69
CA PHE A 32 11.84 9.97 7.37
C PHE A 32 11.89 10.72 6.04
N PRO A 33 12.86 11.66 5.88
CA PRO A 33 12.99 12.47 4.67
C PRO A 33 13.53 11.66 3.49
N VAL A 34 12.86 11.78 2.35
CA VAL A 34 13.23 11.15 1.07
C VAL A 34 13.33 12.17 -0.06
N HIS A 35 14.18 11.87 -1.03
CA HIS A 35 14.19 12.54 -2.34
C HIS A 35 14.30 11.49 -3.44
N ALA A 36 13.17 11.17 -4.08
CA ALA A 36 13.06 10.12 -5.10
C ALA A 36 11.86 10.38 -6.01
N LYS A 37 11.76 9.63 -7.12
CA LYS A 37 10.57 9.67 -7.96
C LYS A 37 9.38 9.15 -7.19
N LYS A 38 8.22 9.81 -7.32
CA LYS A 38 6.99 9.35 -6.67
C LYS A 38 6.62 7.91 -7.08
N ALA A 39 6.89 7.54 -8.33
CA ALA A 39 6.69 6.16 -8.81
C ALA A 39 7.55 5.14 -8.05
N GLU A 40 8.82 5.49 -7.77
CA GLU A 40 9.72 4.64 -6.98
C GLU A 40 9.26 4.53 -5.53
N LEU A 41 8.81 5.63 -4.93
CA LEU A 41 8.25 5.62 -3.56
C LEU A 41 7.02 4.70 -3.47
N LEU A 42 6.12 4.74 -4.46
CA LEU A 42 4.99 3.84 -4.52
C LEU A 42 5.44 2.38 -4.70
N GLU A 43 6.39 2.12 -5.59
CA GLU A 43 6.93 0.77 -5.81
C GLU A 43 7.57 0.19 -4.54
N ILE A 44 8.35 1.00 -3.82
CA ILE A 44 8.95 0.63 -2.53
C ILE A 44 7.86 0.26 -1.52
N TYR A 45 6.82 1.08 -1.40
CA TYR A 45 5.70 0.80 -0.50
C TYR A 45 5.00 -0.51 -0.83
N VAL A 46 4.65 -0.75 -2.11
CA VAL A 46 4.01 -1.99 -2.56
C VAL A 46 4.90 -3.20 -2.26
N LYS A 47 6.21 -3.09 -2.53
CA LYS A 47 7.16 -4.16 -2.26
C LYS A 47 7.32 -4.43 -0.76
N LEU A 48 7.30 -3.41 0.09
CA LEU A 48 7.38 -3.56 1.55
C LEU A 48 6.15 -4.26 2.11
N VAL A 49 4.94 -3.83 1.71
CA VAL A 49 3.69 -4.49 2.11
C VAL A 49 3.71 -5.98 1.71
N LYS A 50 4.19 -6.28 0.50
CA LYS A 50 4.34 -7.67 0.07
C LYS A 50 5.37 -8.45 0.87
N THR A 51 6.51 -7.84 1.14
CA THR A 51 7.64 -8.50 1.83
C THR A 51 7.32 -8.77 3.30
N ILE A 52 6.66 -7.83 3.96
CA ILE A 52 6.39 -7.88 5.40
C ILE A 52 5.09 -8.64 5.69
N ASN A 53 4.00 -8.29 5.01
CA ASN A 53 2.67 -8.87 5.29
C ASN A 53 2.29 -10.02 4.34
N GLY A 54 2.99 -10.19 3.22
CA GLY A 54 2.56 -11.12 2.15
C GLY A 54 1.42 -10.58 1.29
N ASP A 55 0.92 -9.38 1.58
CA ASP A 55 -0.26 -8.79 0.94
C ASP A 55 0.07 -8.17 -0.43
N ASP A 56 -0.90 -8.19 -1.34
CA ASP A 56 -0.80 -7.49 -2.62
C ASP A 56 -1.52 -6.13 -2.54
N ILE A 57 -0.91 -5.08 -3.09
CA ILE A 57 -1.60 -3.80 -3.31
C ILE A 57 -2.07 -3.75 -4.75
N VAL A 58 -3.37 -3.53 -4.95
CA VAL A 58 -3.99 -3.48 -6.28
C VAL A 58 -4.84 -2.25 -6.46
N TYR A 59 -5.01 -1.88 -7.72
CA TYR A 59 -6.03 -0.95 -8.15
C TYR A 59 -7.25 -1.71 -8.69
N LEU A 60 -8.42 -1.48 -8.10
CA LEU A 60 -9.68 -2.10 -8.50
C LEU A 60 -10.60 -1.08 -9.18
N THR A 61 -11.28 -1.55 -10.23
CA THR A 61 -12.39 -0.87 -10.90
C THR A 61 -13.67 -1.69 -10.77
N ASN A 62 -14.83 -1.12 -11.10
CA ASN A 62 -16.13 -1.78 -10.98
C ASN A 62 -16.37 -2.36 -9.58
N ILE A 63 -16.01 -1.57 -8.56
CA ILE A 63 -16.00 -1.99 -7.17
C ILE A 63 -17.43 -2.25 -6.70
N GLN A 64 -17.65 -3.44 -6.13
CA GLN A 64 -18.89 -3.83 -5.47
C GLN A 64 -18.59 -4.16 -4.01
N LYS A 65 -19.48 -3.69 -3.11
CA LYS A 65 -19.38 -3.92 -1.68
C LYS A 65 -20.49 -4.88 -1.25
N PHE A 66 -20.13 -5.93 -0.54
CA PHE A 66 -21.05 -6.92 0.01
C PHE A 66 -20.93 -6.95 1.52
N ILE A 67 -21.97 -7.39 2.21
CA ILE A 67 -21.96 -7.65 3.65
C ILE A 67 -22.53 -9.05 3.82
N ASP A 68 -21.84 -9.95 4.53
CA ASP A 68 -22.37 -11.28 4.81
C ASP A 68 -23.40 -11.26 5.95
N GLY A 69 -23.97 -12.44 6.26
CA GLY A 69 -24.89 -12.61 7.37
C GLY A 69 -24.28 -12.39 8.77
N HIS A 70 -22.96 -12.20 8.87
CA HIS A 70 -22.23 -11.91 10.10
C HIS A 70 -21.82 -10.43 10.22
N GLY A 71 -22.16 -9.60 9.23
CA GLY A 71 -21.81 -8.18 9.22
C GLY A 71 -20.40 -7.89 8.70
N VAL A 72 -19.69 -8.91 8.19
CA VAL A 72 -18.37 -8.76 7.57
C VAL A 72 -18.55 -8.11 6.21
N THR A 73 -17.78 -7.06 5.95
CA THR A 73 -17.78 -6.36 4.66
C THR A 73 -16.79 -7.01 3.70
N TYR A 74 -17.21 -7.23 2.47
CA TYR A 74 -16.38 -7.72 1.37
C TYR A 74 -16.36 -6.70 0.25
N ILE A 75 -15.23 -6.63 -0.44
CA ILE A 75 -15.08 -5.86 -1.67
C ILE A 75 -14.79 -6.85 -2.80
N SER A 76 -15.39 -6.62 -3.96
CA SER A 76 -15.02 -7.27 -5.22
C SER A 76 -14.82 -6.21 -6.28
N GLY A 77 -13.97 -6.49 -7.26
CA GLY A 77 -13.71 -5.58 -8.37
C GLY A 77 -12.85 -6.25 -9.43
N THR A 78 -12.62 -5.51 -10.52
CA THR A 78 -11.70 -5.92 -11.59
C THR A 78 -10.36 -5.24 -11.37
N VAL A 79 -9.28 -6.02 -11.28
CA VAL A 79 -7.91 -5.49 -11.23
C VAL A 79 -7.64 -4.73 -12.53
N ALA A 80 -7.17 -3.50 -12.41
CA ALA A 80 -6.84 -2.63 -13.53
C ALA A 80 -5.48 -1.96 -13.30
N GLU A 81 -4.88 -1.48 -14.38
CA GLU A 81 -3.70 -0.62 -14.30
C GLU A 81 -4.15 0.79 -13.91
N PRO A 82 -3.64 1.37 -12.81
CA PRO A 82 -3.95 2.73 -12.41
C PRO A 82 -3.30 3.74 -13.37
N ASP A 83 -3.90 4.92 -13.50
CA ASP A 83 -3.22 6.08 -14.08
C ASP A 83 -2.19 6.61 -13.08
N LEU A 84 -0.91 6.55 -13.48
CA LEU A 84 0.26 6.94 -12.70
C LEU A 84 0.96 8.18 -13.28
N SER A 85 0.31 8.92 -14.18
CA SER A 85 0.89 10.11 -14.83
C SER A 85 1.32 11.19 -13.84
N ASP A 86 0.68 11.30 -12.67
CA ASP A 86 1.05 12.25 -11.63
C ASP A 86 2.27 11.83 -10.77
N LEU A 87 2.83 10.64 -11.05
CA LEU A 87 4.01 10.09 -10.39
C LEU A 87 5.32 10.31 -11.17
N GLU A 88 5.27 11.01 -12.31
CA GLU A 88 6.46 11.29 -13.12
C GLU A 88 7.45 12.25 -12.44
N ASP A 89 6.96 13.11 -11.55
CA ASP A 89 7.77 14.09 -10.82
C ASP A 89 8.54 13.46 -9.65
N ASP A 90 9.66 14.11 -9.31
CA ASP A 90 10.38 13.87 -8.06
C ASP A 90 9.57 14.39 -6.86
N PHE A 91 9.67 13.69 -5.74
CA PHE A 91 9.15 14.11 -4.45
C PHE A 91 10.30 14.37 -3.49
N HIS A 92 10.21 15.46 -2.74
CA HIS A 92 11.13 15.81 -1.66
C HIS A 92 10.30 16.17 -0.44
N GLY A 93 10.39 15.36 0.60
CA GLY A 93 9.60 15.51 1.82
C GLY A 93 9.66 14.23 2.65
N ASP A 94 8.75 14.12 3.61
CA ASP A 94 8.63 12.91 4.43
C ASP A 94 7.90 11.79 3.67
N PHE A 95 8.37 10.54 3.78
CA PHE A 95 7.76 9.44 3.05
C PHE A 95 6.34 9.13 3.56
N SER A 96 6.05 9.28 4.85
CA SER A 96 4.69 9.16 5.40
C SER A 96 3.75 10.24 4.84
N GLU A 97 4.25 11.47 4.61
CA GLU A 97 3.50 12.56 3.99
C GLU A 97 3.16 12.23 2.53
N PHE A 98 4.11 11.66 1.78
CA PHE A 98 3.86 11.18 0.42
C PHE A 98 2.73 10.13 0.41
N LEU A 99 2.83 9.09 1.25
CA LEU A 99 1.83 8.02 1.31
C LEU A 99 0.46 8.58 1.68
N THR A 100 0.41 9.41 2.73
CA THR A 100 -0.83 10.05 3.18
C THR A 100 -1.43 10.88 2.05
N SER A 101 -0.65 11.75 1.41
CA SER A 101 -1.13 12.61 0.32
C SER A 101 -1.61 11.80 -0.89
N TYR A 102 -0.87 10.74 -1.26
CA TYR A 102 -1.20 9.90 -2.39
C TYR A 102 -2.50 9.12 -2.18
N PHE A 103 -2.71 8.52 -1.01
CA PHE A 103 -3.88 7.66 -0.78
C PHE A 103 -5.10 8.37 -0.18
N LYS A 104 -4.95 9.54 0.48
CA LYS A 104 -6.02 10.23 1.22
C LYS A 104 -7.30 10.51 0.42
N ASN A 105 -7.21 10.67 -0.90
CA ASN A 105 -8.37 10.91 -1.76
C ASN A 105 -8.46 9.96 -2.97
N ARG A 106 -7.58 8.95 -3.06
CA ARG A 106 -7.60 8.00 -4.18
C ARG A 106 -8.55 6.86 -3.88
N ILE A 107 -9.66 6.84 -4.59
CA ILE A 107 -10.56 5.69 -4.64
C ILE A 107 -9.94 4.65 -5.56
N GLY A 108 -9.99 3.37 -5.17
CA GLY A 108 -9.58 2.27 -6.03
C GLY A 108 -8.37 1.48 -5.55
N TRP A 109 -7.59 1.96 -4.57
CA TRP A 109 -6.48 1.20 -4.01
C TRP A 109 -6.91 0.28 -2.87
N TYR A 110 -6.51 -0.99 -2.93
CA TYR A 110 -6.90 -2.03 -1.98
C TYR A 110 -5.70 -2.88 -1.60
N ARG A 111 -5.67 -3.33 -0.34
CA ARG A 111 -4.76 -4.35 0.17
C ARG A 111 -5.48 -5.70 0.15
N ILE A 112 -4.93 -6.67 -0.56
CA ILE A 112 -5.44 -8.04 -0.63
C ILE A 112 -4.57 -8.91 0.26
N SER A 113 -5.15 -9.40 1.36
CA SER A 113 -4.41 -10.32 2.21
C SER A 113 -4.37 -11.72 1.62
N GLN A 114 -3.17 -12.32 1.61
CA GLN A 114 -2.97 -13.69 1.12
C GLN A 114 -3.21 -14.78 2.17
N ASN A 115 -3.71 -14.43 3.36
CA ASN A 115 -4.03 -15.42 4.39
C ASN A 115 -4.99 -16.51 3.85
N GLU A 116 -4.62 -17.77 4.10
CA GLU A 116 -5.07 -19.00 3.42
C GLU A 116 -6.59 -19.29 3.41
N GLY A 117 -7.42 -18.46 4.03
CA GLY A 117 -8.89 -18.55 3.99
C GLY A 117 -9.58 -17.73 2.88
N LEU A 118 -8.82 -16.91 2.14
CA LEU A 118 -9.36 -15.82 1.29
C LEU A 118 -8.97 -15.94 -0.18
N GLY A 119 -8.66 -17.16 -0.61
CA GLY A 119 -8.30 -17.48 -1.99
C GLY A 119 -9.46 -17.22 -2.95
N LYS A 120 -9.20 -16.38 -3.95
CA LYS A 120 -9.88 -16.24 -5.26
C LYS A 120 -11.27 -16.88 -5.29
N LEU A 121 -12.31 -16.06 -5.16
CA LEU A 121 -13.68 -16.54 -5.38
C LEU A 121 -13.80 -17.13 -6.80
N PRO A 122 -14.63 -18.17 -7.01
CA PRO A 122 -15.04 -18.51 -8.36
C PRO A 122 -15.58 -17.24 -9.02
N HIS A 123 -15.16 -16.98 -10.27
CA HIS A 123 -15.42 -15.76 -11.06
C HIS A 123 -14.43 -14.59 -10.94
N GLY A 124 -13.28 -14.77 -10.29
CA GLY A 124 -12.20 -13.77 -10.32
C GLY A 124 -12.41 -12.57 -9.38
N GLY A 125 -13.36 -12.67 -8.46
CA GLY A 125 -13.50 -11.73 -7.36
C GLY A 125 -12.34 -11.88 -6.38
N VAL A 126 -11.74 -10.74 -5.99
CA VAL A 126 -10.63 -10.69 -5.05
C VAL A 126 -11.11 -10.14 -3.71
N PHE A 127 -10.69 -10.77 -2.62
CA PHE A 127 -10.91 -10.27 -1.27
C PHE A 127 -9.91 -9.15 -0.96
N GLY A 128 -10.36 -7.99 -0.48
CA GLY A 128 -9.44 -6.94 -0.08
C GLY A 128 -10.04 -5.99 0.95
N GLU A 129 -9.18 -5.49 1.82
CA GLU A 129 -9.48 -4.34 2.68
C GLU A 129 -9.18 -3.08 1.87
N LYS A 130 -10.04 -2.07 2.01
CA LYS A 130 -9.72 -0.75 1.47
C LYS A 130 -8.37 -0.34 2.05
N LEU A 131 -7.47 0.17 1.21
CA LEU A 131 -6.22 0.70 1.70
C LEU A 131 -6.53 1.97 2.50
N GLU A 132 -6.79 1.80 3.79
CA GLU A 132 -6.84 2.87 4.76
C GLU A 132 -5.48 2.85 5.42
N LEU A 133 -4.62 3.80 5.04
CA LEU A 133 -3.37 4.02 5.75
C LEU A 133 -3.72 4.30 7.21
N ILE A 134 -3.38 3.36 8.09
CA ILE A 134 -3.57 3.53 9.52
C ILE A 134 -2.51 4.52 9.98
N VAL A 135 -2.98 5.69 10.43
CA VAL A 135 -2.22 6.71 11.17
C VAL A 135 -2.09 6.27 12.62
#